data_AF-A0A0N0XUT8-F1
#
_entry.id   AF-A0A0N0XUT8-F1
#
_cell.length_a   1.000
_cell.length_b   1.000
_cell.length_c   1.000
_cell.angle_alpha   90.00
_cell.angle_beta   90.00
_cell.angle_gamma   90.00
#
_symmetry.space_group_name_H-M   'P 1'
#
loop_
_entity.id
_entity.type
_entity.pdbx_description
1 polymer ?
#
loop_
_entity_poly.entity_id
_entity_poly.type
_entity_poly.pdbx_seq_one_letter_code
_entity_poly.pdbx_strand_id
1 'polypeptide(L)'
;MPAATWTGRNAHAEKIAADIAAALGDELGLSEPPLAVGLSADSTGVPAGSLLPPRERFSGMPAPTHCFVYVDAHLPRPFELRAAVLGGRSGIRRHLGLGHLLYAVPLTPRVPSRVELGPVRGSDPAAFEGDAEAAHCLNRDVELVDLAHALTPATAGPDRNHTWEVARRLTIDPLPQGSVLVVQTLHRPTARAWSLGAHAVLDFAARAETALG
;
A
#
# COMPACT_ATOMS: atom_id res chain seq x y z
N MET A 1 -11.52 -8.16 -9.27
CA MET A 1 -11.86 -8.18 -7.82
C MET A 1 -12.35 -6.80 -7.45
N PRO A 2 -13.52 -6.62 -6.80
CA PRO A 2 -13.97 -5.28 -6.43
C PRO A 2 -13.13 -4.80 -5.23
N ALA A 3 -12.42 -3.68 -5.39
CA ALA A 3 -11.68 -2.99 -4.34
C ALA A 3 -12.25 -1.59 -4.17
N ALA A 4 -12.44 -1.17 -2.92
CA ALA A 4 -13.26 -0.05 -2.44
C ALA A 4 -14.78 -0.31 -2.35
N THR A 5 -15.20 -1.48 -1.86
CA THR A 5 -16.52 -1.53 -1.20
C THR A 5 -16.42 -0.83 0.15
N TRP A 6 -17.21 0.23 0.26
CA TRP A 6 -17.39 1.03 1.45
C TRP A 6 -17.99 0.20 2.60
N THR A 7 -17.15 -0.39 3.43
CA THR A 7 -17.59 -1.14 4.61
C THR A 7 -17.46 -0.25 5.85
N GLY A 8 -18.37 0.71 5.97
CA GLY A 8 -18.37 1.62 7.11
C GLY A 8 -18.55 0.88 8.43
N ARG A 9 -17.44 0.71 9.15
CA ARG A 9 -17.43 0.39 10.57
C ARG A 9 -17.23 1.70 11.29
N ASN A 10 -18.25 2.10 12.05
CA ASN A 10 -18.32 3.21 13.00
C ASN A 10 -17.39 4.41 12.73
N ALA A 11 -17.99 5.57 12.43
CA ALA A 11 -17.30 6.80 12.03
C ALA A 11 -16.48 7.51 13.11
N HIS A 12 -15.80 6.78 13.99
CA HIS A 12 -14.93 7.30 15.02
C HIS A 12 -13.49 7.16 14.55
N ALA A 13 -12.88 8.27 14.13
CA ALA A 13 -11.46 8.31 13.76
C ALA A 13 -10.54 7.80 14.88
N GLU A 14 -10.99 7.89 16.14
CA GLU A 14 -10.28 7.37 17.31
C GLU A 14 -10.13 5.84 17.32
N LYS A 15 -11.04 5.11 16.66
CA LYS A 15 -11.03 3.63 16.61
C LYS A 15 -10.35 3.08 15.35
N ILE A 16 -10.25 3.87 14.29
CA ILE A 16 -9.77 3.36 13.00
C ILE A 16 -8.30 2.97 13.02
N ALA A 17 -7.48 3.64 13.84
CA ALA A 17 -6.09 3.26 14.04
C ALA A 17 -5.99 1.87 14.71
N ALA A 18 -6.78 1.65 15.76
CA ALA A 18 -6.85 0.36 16.45
C ALA A 18 -7.41 -0.75 15.54
N ASP A 19 -8.41 -0.45 14.72
CA ASP A 19 -8.98 -1.42 13.76
C ASP A 19 -7.96 -1.81 12.67
N ILE A 20 -7.18 -0.86 12.15
CA ILE A 20 -6.10 -1.14 11.19
C ILE A 20 -4.99 -1.96 11.86
N ALA A 21 -4.59 -1.60 13.08
CA ALA A 21 -3.60 -2.36 13.84
C ALA A 21 -4.07 -3.81 14.07
N ALA A 22 -5.31 -4.01 14.50
CA ALA A 22 -5.88 -5.33 14.70
C ALA A 22 -5.92 -6.14 13.39
N ALA A 23 -6.34 -5.51 12.29
CA ALA A 23 -6.34 -6.17 10.97
C ALA A 23 -4.93 -6.57 10.51
N LEU A 24 -3.91 -5.75 10.77
CA LEU A 24 -2.51 -6.11 10.51
C LEU A 24 -2.05 -7.25 11.42
N GLY A 25 -2.38 -7.20 12.70
CA GLY A 25 -2.05 -8.24 13.67
C GLY A 25 -2.60 -9.60 13.24
N ASP A 26 -3.89 -9.64 12.89
CA ASP A 26 -4.55 -10.84 12.39
C ASP A 26 -3.95 -11.33 11.06
N GLU A 27 -3.74 -10.43 10.10
CA GLU A 27 -3.23 -10.79 8.76
C GLU A 27 -1.79 -11.32 8.79
N LEU A 28 -0.97 -10.77 9.68
CA LEU A 28 0.45 -11.12 9.82
C LEU A 28 0.71 -12.18 10.90
N GLY A 29 -0.33 -12.64 11.62
CA GLY A 29 -0.21 -13.61 12.70
C GLY A 29 0.61 -13.11 13.89
N LEU A 30 0.54 -11.82 14.19
CA LEU A 30 1.30 -11.20 15.29
C LEU A 30 0.65 -11.51 16.64
N SER A 31 1.49 -11.69 17.66
CA SER A 31 1.00 -11.87 19.04
C SER A 31 0.33 -10.63 19.60
N GLU A 32 0.74 -9.45 19.13
CA GLU A 32 0.19 -8.15 19.51
C GLU A 32 0.04 -7.26 18.26
N PRO A 33 -1.01 -6.42 18.18
CA PRO A 33 -1.16 -5.45 17.09
C PRO A 33 0.02 -4.45 17.05
N PRO A 34 0.47 -4.04 15.85
CA PRO A 34 1.51 -3.03 15.73
C PRO A 34 1.01 -1.65 16.16
N LEU A 35 1.94 -0.76 16.50
CA LEU A 35 1.60 0.61 16.88
C LEU A 35 1.02 1.37 15.68
N ALA A 36 -0.18 1.92 15.85
CA ALA A 36 -0.84 2.74 14.84
C ALA A 36 -1.15 4.14 15.38
N VAL A 37 -0.84 5.17 14.59
CA VAL A 37 -1.06 6.58 14.94
C VAL A 37 -1.91 7.26 13.89
N GLY A 38 -3.02 7.85 14.32
CA GLY A 38 -3.86 8.70 13.48
C GLY A 38 -3.33 10.13 13.37
N LEU A 39 -3.26 10.67 12.16
CA LEU A 39 -2.94 12.07 11.88
C LEU A 39 -4.06 12.71 11.08
N SER A 40 -4.41 13.95 11.42
CA SER A 40 -5.40 14.74 10.65
C SER A 40 -4.99 14.88 9.19
N ALA A 41 -5.97 14.96 8.28
CA ALA A 41 -5.73 15.24 6.87
C ALA A 41 -4.95 16.54 6.65
N ASP A 42 -5.17 17.55 7.49
CA ASP A 42 -4.54 18.87 7.42
C ASP A 42 -3.17 18.95 8.11
N SER A 43 -2.79 17.91 8.87
CA SER A 43 -1.46 17.85 9.48
C SER A 43 -0.39 17.94 8.39
N THR A 44 0.74 18.58 8.63
CA THR A 44 1.95 18.47 7.78
C THR A 44 3.01 17.54 8.37
N GLY A 45 2.81 17.08 9.62
CA GLY A 45 3.72 16.17 10.30
C GLY A 45 3.81 14.80 9.64
N VAL A 46 5.02 14.31 9.43
CA VAL A 46 5.31 12.93 9.06
C VAL A 46 6.09 12.34 10.24
N PRO A 47 5.89 11.05 10.61
CA PRO A 47 6.75 10.42 11.61
C PRO A 47 8.22 10.65 11.30
N ALA A 48 9.00 11.00 12.32
CA ALA A 48 10.43 11.26 12.14
C ALA A 48 11.13 9.99 11.62
N GLY A 49 11.92 10.12 10.55
CA GLY A 49 12.61 8.99 9.94
C GLY A 49 11.77 8.15 8.98
N SER A 50 10.51 8.54 8.69
CA SER A 50 9.65 7.80 7.77
C SER A 50 10.26 7.61 6.39
N LEU A 51 10.22 6.38 5.90
CA LEU A 51 10.67 5.99 4.57
C LEU A 51 9.63 6.31 3.48
N LEU A 52 8.41 6.67 3.88
CA LEU A 52 7.33 6.96 2.96
C LEU A 52 7.52 8.34 2.30
N PRO A 53 7.21 8.47 1.00
CA PRO A 53 7.24 9.76 0.32
C PRO A 53 6.24 10.75 0.96
N PRO A 54 6.45 12.07 0.79
CA PRO A 54 5.53 13.09 1.27
C PRO A 54 4.08 12.83 0.85
N ARG A 55 3.12 13.33 1.64
CA ARG A 55 1.70 13.15 1.36
C ARG A 55 1.28 13.92 0.11
N GLU A 56 0.58 13.24 -0.78
CA GLU A 56 -0.13 13.88 -1.87
C GLU A 56 -1.37 14.60 -1.33
N ARG A 57 -1.63 15.82 -1.82
CA ARG A 57 -2.80 16.61 -1.39
C ARG A 57 -4.13 16.00 -1.84
N PHE A 58 -4.09 15.14 -2.87
CA PHE A 58 -5.25 14.46 -3.42
C PHE A 58 -4.98 12.97 -3.45
N SER A 59 -5.91 12.16 -2.94
CA SER A 59 -5.82 10.70 -2.99
C SER A 59 -6.14 10.13 -4.37
N GLY A 60 -6.51 10.97 -5.35
CA GLY A 60 -7.02 10.54 -6.65
C GLY A 60 -8.43 9.93 -6.62
N MET A 61 -9.01 9.71 -5.43
CA MET A 61 -10.36 9.16 -5.27
C MET A 61 -11.41 10.27 -5.07
N PRO A 62 -12.67 10.04 -5.48
CA PRO A 62 -13.74 11.04 -5.43
C PRO A 62 -14.28 11.33 -4.01
N ALA A 63 -13.57 10.93 -2.95
CA ALA A 63 -13.96 11.14 -1.56
C ALA A 63 -12.86 11.90 -0.79
N PRO A 64 -13.25 12.85 0.08
CA PRO A 64 -12.27 13.60 0.87
C PRO A 64 -11.53 12.68 1.85
N THR A 65 -10.22 12.86 1.95
CA THR A 65 -9.43 12.22 3.00
C THR A 65 -9.81 12.83 4.35
N HIS A 66 -10.23 11.99 5.29
CA HIS A 66 -10.60 12.37 6.64
C HIS A 66 -9.38 12.41 7.57
N CYS A 67 -8.54 11.37 7.51
CA CYS A 67 -7.29 11.28 8.25
C CYS A 67 -6.33 10.29 7.57
N PHE A 68 -5.10 10.22 8.06
CA PHE A 68 -4.15 9.19 7.72
C PHE A 68 -3.84 8.36 8.95
N VAL A 69 -3.67 7.05 8.78
CA VAL A 69 -3.13 6.18 9.83
C VAL A 69 -1.74 5.72 9.40
N TYR A 70 -0.78 5.93 10.29
CA TYR A 70 0.59 5.46 10.13
C TYR A 70 0.83 4.27 11.05
N VAL A 71 1.47 3.24 10.49
CA VAL A 71 1.94 2.09 11.24
C VAL A 71 3.42 1.93 10.93
N ASP A 72 4.20 1.72 11.99
CA ASP A 72 5.59 1.30 11.92
C ASP A 72 5.70 -0.03 12.65
N ALA A 73 6.15 -1.06 11.95
CA ALA A 73 6.18 -2.43 12.42
C ALA A 73 7.51 -3.09 12.07
N HIS A 74 8.02 -3.92 12.97
CA HIS A 74 9.28 -4.65 12.79
C HIS A 74 9.09 -6.16 12.56
N LEU A 75 7.87 -6.66 12.69
CA LEU A 75 7.52 -8.08 12.53
C LEU A 75 6.43 -8.26 11.46
N PRO A 76 6.50 -9.33 10.65
CA PRO A 76 7.58 -10.34 10.59
C PRO A 76 8.89 -9.81 9.99
N ARG A 77 8.85 -8.64 9.36
CA ARG A 77 10.01 -7.85 8.93
C ARG A 77 9.70 -6.36 9.09
N PRO A 78 10.72 -5.47 9.05
CA PRO A 78 10.48 -4.03 9.06
C PRO A 78 9.60 -3.56 7.89
N PHE A 79 8.58 -2.76 8.18
CA PHE A 79 7.81 -2.01 7.19
C PHE A 79 7.10 -0.81 7.83
N GLU A 80 6.84 0.21 7.01
CA GLU A 80 5.91 1.29 7.31
C GLU A 80 4.66 1.16 6.44
N LEU A 81 3.51 1.54 6.98
CA LEU A 81 2.25 1.68 6.24
C LEU A 81 1.65 3.05 6.52
N ARG A 82 1.26 3.76 5.47
CA ARG A 82 0.30 4.87 5.51
C ARG A 82 -1.00 4.48 4.84
N ALA A 83 -2.06 4.40 5.63
CA ALA A 83 -3.42 4.22 5.14
C ALA A 83 -4.14 5.57 5.05
N ALA A 84 -4.65 5.92 3.87
CA ALA A 84 -5.58 7.03 3.72
C ALA A 84 -6.97 6.60 4.20
N VAL A 85 -7.57 7.35 5.11
CA VAL A 85 -8.95 7.15 5.54
C VAL A 85 -9.82 8.13 4.79
N LEU A 86 -10.83 7.64 4.10
CA LEU A 86 -11.77 8.46 3.35
C LEU A 86 -13.05 8.68 4.16
N GLY A 87 -13.57 9.90 4.13
CA GLY A 87 -14.86 10.24 4.72
C GLY A 87 -15.97 10.23 3.68
N GLY A 88 -17.13 9.66 4.02
CA GLY A 88 -18.32 9.72 3.17
C GLY A 88 -19.64 9.62 3.94
N ARG A 89 -20.75 9.69 3.20
CA ARG A 89 -22.13 9.45 3.70
C ARG A 89 -22.84 8.30 2.97
N SER A 90 -23.19 7.25 3.71
CA SER A 90 -24.11 6.21 3.21
C SER A 90 -25.44 6.39 3.92
N GLY A 91 -26.45 6.87 3.18
CA GLY A 91 -27.70 7.36 3.76
C GLY A 91 -27.48 8.52 4.73
N ILE A 92 -28.04 8.41 5.94
CA ILE A 92 -28.04 9.48 6.97
C ILE A 92 -26.74 9.43 7.82
N ARG A 93 -25.99 8.33 7.79
CA ARG A 93 -24.83 8.12 8.67
C ARG A 93 -23.54 8.54 7.97
N ARG A 94 -22.60 9.10 8.75
CA ARG A 94 -21.21 9.22 8.33
C ARG A 94 -20.59 7.84 8.36
N HIS A 95 -19.76 7.54 7.38
CA HIS A 95 -19.00 6.30 7.33
C HIS A 95 -17.57 6.62 6.93
N LEU A 96 -16.62 5.87 7.48
CA LEU A 96 -15.23 5.90 7.09
C LEU A 96 -14.93 4.70 6.20
N GLY A 97 -14.13 4.92 5.17
CA GLY A 97 -13.60 3.90 4.29
C GLY A 97 -12.07 3.97 4.22
N LEU A 98 -11.46 2.94 3.66
CA LEU A 98 -10.04 2.96 3.36
C LEU A 98 -9.83 3.42 1.91
N GLY A 99 -8.87 4.31 1.72
CA GLY A 99 -8.36 4.72 0.43
C GLY A 99 -7.13 3.90 0.05
N HIS A 100 -6.10 4.59 -0.42
CA HIS A 100 -4.83 3.98 -0.77
C HIS A 100 -4.09 3.56 0.49
N LEU A 101 -3.42 2.42 0.37
CA LEU A 101 -2.45 1.92 1.32
C LEU A 101 -1.08 2.10 0.67
N LEU A 102 -0.20 2.83 1.34
CA LEU A 102 1.17 3.05 0.88
C LEU A 102 2.13 2.35 1.85
N TYR A 103 2.77 1.30 1.38
CA TYR A 103 3.78 0.57 2.13
C TYR A 103 5.18 1.05 1.76
N ALA A 104 6.08 1.08 2.74
CA ALA A 104 7.52 1.17 2.55
C ALA A 104 8.18 -0.01 3.27
N VAL A 105 8.91 -0.84 2.53
CA VAL A 105 9.58 -2.03 3.07
C VAL A 105 11.08 -1.89 2.79
N PRO A 106 11.93 -1.77 3.83
CA PRO A 106 13.38 -1.82 3.65
C PRO A 106 13.80 -3.15 3.01
N LEU A 107 14.65 -3.06 2.01
CA LEU A 107 15.30 -4.18 1.35
C LEU A 107 16.81 -4.15 1.63
N THR A 108 17.39 -5.33 1.78
CA THR A 108 18.84 -5.53 2.01
C THR A 108 19.66 -5.23 0.76
N PRO A 109 19.29 -5.69 -0.45
CA PRO A 109 20.02 -5.38 -1.68
C PRO A 109 20.04 -3.88 -1.95
N ARG A 110 21.15 -3.41 -2.51
CA ARG A 110 21.31 -2.02 -2.93
C ARG A 110 21.09 -1.92 -4.42
N VAL A 111 20.04 -1.22 -4.83
CA VAL A 111 19.91 -0.78 -6.21
C VAL A 111 20.66 0.55 -6.39
N PRO A 112 21.48 0.72 -7.45
CA PRO A 112 22.21 1.97 -7.69
C PRO A 112 21.30 3.15 -8.03
N SER A 113 20.18 2.87 -8.69
CA SER A 113 19.20 3.86 -9.13
C SER A 113 17.78 3.31 -9.03
N ARG A 114 16.77 4.19 -9.13
CA ARG A 114 15.36 3.79 -9.01
C ARG A 114 15.00 2.73 -10.05
N VAL A 115 14.26 1.72 -9.61
CA VAL A 115 13.52 0.79 -10.47
C VAL A 115 12.03 0.94 -10.21
N GLU A 116 11.22 0.91 -11.25
CA GLU A 116 9.77 1.08 -11.16
C GLU A 116 9.04 0.09 -12.06
N LEU A 117 7.90 -0.43 -11.59
CA LEU A 117 6.99 -1.19 -12.43
C LEU A 117 6.33 -0.25 -13.45
N GLY A 118 6.62 -0.47 -14.73
CA GLY A 118 6.12 0.36 -15.82
C GLY A 118 4.59 0.31 -15.99
N PRO A 119 4.03 1.18 -16.83
CA PRO A 119 2.63 1.12 -17.23
C PRO A 119 2.39 -0.09 -18.15
N VAL A 120 1.23 -0.72 -18.06
CA VAL A 120 0.83 -1.76 -19.03
C VAL A 120 0.70 -1.09 -20.40
N ARG A 121 1.40 -1.59 -21.42
CA ARG A 121 1.39 -1.01 -22.78
C ARG A 121 0.73 -2.00 -23.75
N GLY A 122 -0.55 -1.76 -24.04
CA GLY A 122 -1.30 -2.61 -24.97
C GLY A 122 -1.44 -4.04 -24.44
N SER A 123 -0.97 -5.02 -25.22
CA SER A 123 -0.95 -6.44 -24.82
C SER A 123 0.27 -6.85 -24.01
N ASP A 124 1.29 -5.99 -23.94
CA ASP A 124 2.54 -6.34 -23.27
C ASP A 124 2.39 -6.16 -21.75
N PRO A 125 2.75 -7.19 -20.96
CA PRO A 125 2.75 -7.08 -19.51
C PRO A 125 3.74 -5.98 -19.10
N ALA A 126 3.41 -5.23 -18.05
CA ALA A 126 4.29 -4.15 -17.64
C ALA A 126 5.54 -4.72 -16.98
N ALA A 127 6.70 -4.32 -17.48
CA ALA A 127 7.98 -4.73 -16.95
C ALA A 127 8.51 -3.69 -15.96
N PHE A 128 9.46 -4.10 -15.13
CA PHE A 128 10.31 -3.19 -14.38
C PHE A 128 11.21 -2.39 -15.34
N GLU A 129 11.28 -1.08 -15.14
CA GLU A 129 12.10 -0.12 -15.89
C GLU A 129 12.97 0.69 -14.91
N GLY A 130 14.05 1.33 -15.41
CA GLY A 130 14.98 2.12 -14.58
C GLY A 130 16.40 1.56 -14.60
N ASP A 131 16.94 1.21 -13.43
CA ASP A 131 18.25 0.54 -13.31
C ASP A 131 18.29 -0.76 -14.14
N ALA A 132 19.22 -0.86 -15.08
CA ALA A 132 19.22 -1.93 -16.08
C ALA A 132 19.46 -3.32 -15.47
N GLU A 133 20.35 -3.43 -14.48
CA GLU A 133 20.70 -4.70 -13.85
C GLU A 133 19.57 -5.16 -12.93
N ALA A 134 19.09 -4.28 -12.04
CA ALA A 134 18.00 -4.62 -11.13
C ALA A 134 16.69 -4.88 -11.89
N ALA A 135 16.36 -4.10 -12.94
CA ALA A 135 15.22 -4.38 -13.79
C ALA A 135 15.35 -5.72 -14.51
N HIS A 136 16.54 -6.07 -15.04
CA HIS A 136 16.77 -7.37 -15.66
C HIS A 136 16.54 -8.53 -14.68
N CYS A 137 17.08 -8.42 -13.46
CA CYS A 137 16.92 -9.42 -12.41
C CYS A 137 15.45 -9.64 -12.02
N LEU A 138 14.69 -8.56 -11.80
CA LEU A 138 13.27 -8.63 -11.45
C LEU A 138 12.41 -9.16 -12.59
N ASN A 139 12.65 -8.71 -13.83
CA ASN A 139 11.88 -9.13 -15.01
C ASN A 139 12.14 -10.59 -15.44
N ARG A 140 13.22 -11.20 -14.96
CA ARG A 140 13.52 -12.62 -15.23
C ARG A 140 12.53 -13.55 -14.51
N ASP A 141 11.96 -13.11 -13.40
CA ASP A 141 10.96 -13.86 -12.65
C ASP A 141 9.54 -13.42 -13.06
N VAL A 142 8.89 -14.21 -13.90
CA VAL A 142 7.55 -13.92 -14.40
C VAL A 142 6.51 -13.90 -13.28
N GLU A 143 6.64 -14.80 -12.29
CA GLU A 143 5.72 -14.82 -11.15
C GLU A 143 5.85 -13.56 -10.30
N LEU A 144 7.07 -13.04 -10.15
CA LEU A 144 7.31 -11.79 -9.45
C LEU A 144 6.64 -10.60 -10.16
N VAL A 145 6.73 -10.54 -11.49
CA VAL A 145 6.05 -9.50 -12.29
C VAL A 145 4.53 -9.60 -12.15
N ASP A 146 3.97 -10.80 -12.23
CA ASP A 146 2.53 -11.03 -12.03
C ASP A 146 2.06 -10.62 -10.62
N LEU A 147 2.85 -10.93 -9.59
CA LEU A 147 2.59 -10.48 -8.23
C LEU A 147 2.66 -8.95 -8.12
N ALA A 148 3.62 -8.30 -8.76
CA ALA A 148 3.74 -6.84 -8.79
C ALA A 148 2.48 -6.18 -9.40
N HIS A 149 1.92 -6.79 -10.45
CA HIS A 149 0.63 -6.36 -11.03
C HIS A 149 -0.54 -6.57 -10.09
N ALA A 150 -0.64 -7.74 -9.45
CA ALA A 150 -1.71 -8.05 -8.52
C ALA A 150 -1.70 -7.14 -7.27
N LEU A 151 -0.52 -6.67 -6.87
CA LEU A 151 -0.35 -5.72 -5.77
C LEU A 151 -0.70 -4.28 -6.15
N THR A 152 -0.59 -3.89 -7.41
CA THR A 152 -0.83 -2.52 -7.88
C THR A 152 -2.01 -2.43 -8.83
N PRO A 153 -3.25 -2.65 -8.35
CA PRO A 153 -4.42 -2.55 -9.21
C PRO A 153 -4.52 -1.15 -9.83
N ALA A 154 -4.76 -1.10 -11.14
CA ALA A 154 -4.93 0.14 -11.90
C ALA A 154 -6.32 0.79 -11.71
N THR A 155 -7.28 0.03 -11.18
CA THR A 155 -8.67 0.43 -11.08
C THR A 155 -9.23 0.07 -9.72
N ALA A 156 -10.12 0.92 -9.22
CA ALA A 156 -10.90 0.72 -8.00
C ALA A 156 -12.36 1.03 -8.27
N GLY A 157 -13.27 0.36 -7.59
CA GLY A 157 -14.70 0.54 -7.78
C GLY A 157 -15.52 -0.39 -6.90
N PRO A 158 -16.69 0.05 -6.37
CA PRO A 158 -17.58 -0.81 -5.61
C PRO A 158 -18.09 -1.98 -6.45
N ASP A 159 -18.14 -1.81 -7.77
CA ASP A 159 -18.57 -2.80 -8.73
C ASP A 159 -17.89 -2.58 -10.09
N ARG A 160 -18.22 -3.46 -11.05
CA ARG A 160 -17.69 -3.43 -12.42
C ARG A 160 -18.20 -2.28 -13.30
N ASN A 161 -19.25 -1.57 -12.88
CA ASN A 161 -19.90 -0.49 -13.62
C ASN A 161 -19.45 0.90 -13.11
N HIS A 162 -18.92 0.97 -11.90
CA HIS A 162 -18.44 2.19 -11.26
C HIS A 162 -16.97 2.03 -10.90
N THR A 163 -16.08 2.22 -11.86
CA THR A 163 -14.63 2.13 -11.65
C THR A 163 -13.95 3.46 -11.90
N TRP A 164 -12.95 3.78 -11.08
CA TRP A 164 -12.04 4.90 -11.23
C TRP A 164 -10.61 4.37 -11.44
N GLU A 165 -9.85 5.09 -12.25
CA GLU A 165 -8.42 4.85 -12.41
C GLU A 165 -7.68 5.29 -11.14
N VAL A 166 -6.76 4.46 -10.70
CA VAL A 166 -5.95 4.69 -9.51
C VAL A 166 -4.48 4.74 -9.93
N ALA A 167 -3.76 5.71 -9.38
CA ALA A 167 -2.31 5.78 -9.56
C ALA A 167 -1.67 4.48 -9.08
N ARG A 168 -0.92 3.83 -9.97
CA ARG A 168 -0.11 2.65 -9.64
C ARG A 168 1.26 3.13 -9.22
N ARG A 169 1.80 2.54 -8.17
CA ARG A 169 3.19 2.77 -7.77
C ARG A 169 3.76 1.51 -7.17
N LEU A 170 4.82 1.01 -7.76
CA LEU A 170 5.70 0.01 -7.18
C LEU A 170 7.12 0.39 -7.58
N THR A 171 7.85 0.99 -6.65
CA THR A 171 9.21 1.47 -6.87
C THR A 171 10.17 0.80 -5.90
N ILE A 172 11.40 0.57 -6.34
CA ILE A 172 12.54 0.27 -5.47
C ILE A 172 13.47 1.47 -5.57
N ASP A 173 13.55 2.22 -4.48
CA ASP A 173 14.31 3.46 -4.38
C ASP A 173 15.63 3.21 -3.62
N PRO A 174 16.76 3.78 -4.07
CA PRO A 174 18.03 3.67 -3.36
C PRO A 174 17.99 4.40 -2.01
N LEU A 175 18.58 3.82 -0.97
CA LEU A 175 18.82 4.45 0.34
C LEU A 175 20.28 4.29 0.76
N PRO A 176 20.82 5.16 1.63
CA PRO A 176 22.22 5.03 2.07
C PRO A 176 22.56 3.66 2.68
N GLN A 177 21.60 3.02 3.36
CA GLN A 177 21.79 1.72 4.03
C GLN A 177 21.39 0.51 3.19
N GLY A 178 20.71 0.68 2.05
CA GLY A 178 20.04 -0.42 1.35
C GLY A 178 19.17 0.09 0.21
N SER A 179 17.95 -0.43 0.12
CA SER A 179 16.91 0.12 -0.75
C SER A 179 15.57 0.07 -0.06
N VAL A 180 14.57 0.76 -0.58
CA VAL A 180 13.20 0.70 -0.07
C VAL A 180 12.25 0.37 -1.19
N LEU A 181 11.47 -0.69 -0.99
CA LEU A 181 10.31 -0.99 -1.80
C LEU A 181 9.16 -0.08 -1.35
N VAL A 182 8.62 0.72 -2.25
CA VAL A 182 7.40 1.50 -2.03
C VAL A 182 6.27 0.91 -2.87
N VAL A 183 5.19 0.47 -2.22
CA VAL A 183 4.01 -0.11 -2.89
C VAL A 183 2.77 0.72 -2.56
N GLN A 184 2.12 1.26 -3.57
CA GLN A 184 0.78 1.82 -3.46
C GLN A 184 -0.25 0.78 -3.90
N THR A 185 -1.10 0.36 -2.96
CA THR A 185 -2.14 -0.63 -3.17
C THR A 185 -3.48 -0.18 -2.60
N LEU A 186 -4.49 -1.04 -2.74
CA LEU A 186 -5.83 -0.84 -2.23
C LEU A 186 -6.18 -1.93 -1.23
N HIS A 187 -7.01 -1.59 -0.26
CA HIS A 187 -7.61 -2.58 0.61
C HIS A 187 -8.52 -3.52 -0.20
N ARG A 188 -8.59 -4.78 0.22
CA ARG A 188 -9.50 -5.79 -0.34
C ARG A 188 -10.67 -5.99 0.63
N PRO A 189 -11.92 -5.99 0.18
CA PRO A 189 -13.02 -6.28 1.07
C PRO A 189 -13.04 -7.75 1.45
N THR A 190 -13.32 -8.03 2.72
CA THR A 190 -13.55 -9.39 3.20
C THR A 190 -14.93 -9.48 3.82
N ALA A 191 -15.44 -10.71 4.00
CA ALA A 191 -16.74 -10.92 4.65
C ALA A 191 -16.80 -10.35 6.08
N ARG A 192 -15.64 -10.16 6.72
CA ARG A 192 -15.51 -9.83 8.14
C ARG A 192 -14.74 -8.55 8.43
N ALA A 193 -14.08 -7.87 7.49
CA ALA A 193 -13.34 -6.62 7.69
C ALA A 193 -12.75 -6.09 6.36
N TRP A 194 -11.55 -5.52 6.43
CA TRP A 194 -10.64 -5.26 5.32
C TRP A 194 -9.49 -6.26 5.37
N SER A 195 -8.95 -6.63 4.21
CA SER A 195 -7.57 -7.11 4.12
C SER A 195 -6.72 -5.96 3.61
N LEU A 196 -5.61 -5.72 4.29
CA LEU A 196 -4.66 -4.65 3.98
C LEU A 196 -3.62 -5.15 2.97
N GLY A 197 -3.54 -6.46 2.75
CA GLY A 197 -2.61 -7.06 1.79
C GLY A 197 -1.16 -7.00 2.26
N ALA A 198 -0.92 -6.73 3.54
CA ALA A 198 0.40 -6.68 4.16
C ALA A 198 1.16 -7.99 3.91
N HIS A 199 0.54 -9.16 4.08
CA HIS A 199 1.21 -10.44 3.84
C HIS A 199 1.74 -10.53 2.40
N ALA A 200 0.90 -10.21 1.41
CA ALA A 200 1.30 -10.22 0.00
C ALA A 200 2.39 -9.18 -0.33
N VAL A 201 2.37 -8.01 0.31
CA VAL A 201 3.42 -6.99 0.14
C VAL A 201 4.75 -7.46 0.74
N LEU A 202 4.74 -8.05 1.93
CA LEU A 202 5.96 -8.53 2.60
C LEU A 202 6.54 -9.76 1.90
N ASP A 203 5.69 -10.67 1.40
CA ASP A 203 6.10 -11.81 0.60
C ASP A 203 6.72 -11.35 -0.73
N PHE A 204 6.11 -10.37 -1.40
CA PHE A 204 6.69 -9.77 -2.60
C PHE A 204 8.04 -9.14 -2.30
N ALA A 205 8.19 -8.42 -1.18
CA ALA A 205 9.47 -7.84 -0.79
C ALA A 205 10.56 -8.91 -0.62
N ALA A 206 10.24 -10.05 0.02
CA ALA A 206 11.19 -11.16 0.18
C ALA A 206 11.60 -11.80 -1.16
N ARG A 207 10.64 -11.96 -2.08
CA ARG A 207 10.92 -12.47 -3.44
C ARG A 207 11.75 -11.47 -4.26
N ALA A 208 11.43 -10.18 -4.16
CA ALA A 208 12.19 -9.12 -4.81
C ALA A 208 13.63 -9.06 -4.31
N GLU A 209 13.87 -9.21 -3.00
CA GLU A 209 15.23 -9.33 -2.45
C GLU A 209 15.95 -10.52 -3.04
N THR A 210 15.31 -11.69 -3.05
CA THR A 210 15.89 -12.92 -3.62
C THR A 210 16.26 -12.76 -5.09
N ALA A 211 15.44 -12.05 -5.86
CA ALA A 211 15.70 -11.80 -7.27
C ALA A 211 16.88 -10.83 -7.49
N LEU A 212 17.06 -9.85 -6.60
CA LEU A 212 18.10 -8.83 -6.68
C LEU A 212 19.48 -9.31 -6.17
N GLY A 213 19.54 -10.39 -5.39
CA GLY A 213 20.78 -10.97 -4.85
C GLY A 213 21.13 -10.44 -3.47
#